data_AF-A0A514TTY6-F1
#
_entry.id   AF-A0A514TTY6-F1
#
_cell.length_a   1.000
_cell.length_b   1.000
_cell.length_c   1.000
_cell.angle_alpha   90.00
_cell.angle_beta   90.00
_cell.angle_gamma   90.00
#
_symmetry.space_group_name_H-M   'P 1'
#
loop_
_entity.id
_entity.type
_entity.pdbx_description
1 polymer ?
#
loop_
_entity_poly.entity_id
_entity_poly.type
_entity_poly.pdbx_seq_one_letter_code
_entity_poly.pdbx_strand_id
1 'polypeptide(L)'
;MKLILCILGIFFFAEKIRCDDEWLKNIEECVEEVDFSPEVIGKPLDLSDPKAKCFIACIGEKYDVIKDGKIDEDAYAEKMKKFYPHADDSYESKIKECASEGNAESDKCEMAAVAKKCLMEHFGEPKSY
;
A
#
# COMPACT_ATOMS: atom_id res chain seq x y z
N MET A 1 -21.79 40.88 15.64
CA MET A 1 -21.89 39.46 15.23
C MET A 1 -21.62 39.27 13.73
N LYS A 2 -20.46 39.71 13.23
CA LYS A 2 -20.01 39.40 11.85
C LYS A 2 -18.56 38.89 11.80
N LEU A 3 -17.74 39.24 12.80
CA LEU A 3 -16.38 38.72 12.97
C LEU A 3 -16.31 37.26 13.44
N ILE A 4 -17.34 36.74 14.11
CA ILE A 4 -17.35 35.35 14.61
C ILE A 4 -17.63 34.34 13.47
N LEU A 5 -18.33 34.76 12.41
CA LEU A 5 -18.63 33.90 11.26
C LEU A 5 -17.42 33.72 10.31
N CYS A 6 -16.44 34.63 10.33
CA CYS A 6 -15.23 34.49 9.52
C CYS A 6 -14.19 33.54 10.15
N ILE A 7 -14.16 33.43 11.48
CA ILE A 7 -13.17 32.61 12.20
C ILE A 7 -13.53 31.12 12.10
N LEU A 8 -14.83 30.78 12.08
CA LEU A 8 -15.29 29.39 11.93
C LEU A 8 -15.06 28.83 10.51
N GLY A 9 -14.94 29.69 9.50
CA GLY A 9 -14.63 29.28 8.13
C GLY A 9 -13.18 28.81 7.96
N ILE A 10 -12.24 29.34 8.75
CA ILE A 10 -10.80 29.03 8.63
C ILE A 10 -10.49 27.67 9.29
N PHE A 11 -11.20 27.31 10.36
CA PHE A 11 -11.02 26.00 11.01
C PHE A 11 -11.42 24.81 10.14
N PHE A 12 -12.34 24.99 9.18
CA PHE A 12 -12.74 23.92 8.26
C PHE A 12 -11.71 23.62 7.15
N PHE A 13 -10.73 24.50 6.92
CA PHE A 13 -9.67 24.23 5.93
C PHE A 13 -8.47 23.48 6.51
N ALA A 14 -8.32 23.43 7.84
CA ALA A 14 -7.21 22.71 8.48
C ALA A 14 -7.32 21.18 8.34
N GLU A 15 -8.51 20.64 8.07
CA GLU A 15 -8.72 19.19 7.92
C GLU A 15 -8.28 18.64 6.56
N LYS A 16 -8.00 19.50 5.56
CA LYS A 16 -7.60 19.04 4.22
C LYS A 16 -6.08 18.87 4.01
N ILE A 17 -5.24 19.17 5.00
CA ILE A 17 -3.76 19.08 4.87
C ILE A 17 -3.20 17.73 5.36
N ARG A 18 -4.03 16.82 5.89
CA ARG A 18 -3.56 15.59 6.57
C ARG A 18 -3.33 14.36 5.67
N CYS A 19 -3.21 14.50 4.34
CA CYS A 19 -3.17 13.33 3.44
C CYS A 19 -1.79 12.82 3.02
N ASP A 20 -0.67 13.49 3.34
CA ASP A 20 0.68 13.00 2.91
C ASP A 20 1.58 12.53 4.07
N ASP A 21 1.32 12.98 5.30
CA ASP A 21 2.26 12.77 6.41
C ASP A 21 2.36 11.30 6.86
N GLU A 22 1.24 10.56 6.89
CA GLU A 22 1.23 9.17 7.38
C GLU A 22 1.81 8.19 6.35
N TRP A 23 1.55 8.40 5.06
CA TRP A 23 2.10 7.56 3.99
C TRP A 23 3.63 7.68 3.91
N LEU A 24 4.14 8.91 3.92
CA LEU A 24 5.58 9.16 3.92
C LEU A 24 6.25 8.60 5.19
N LYS A 25 5.64 8.81 6.36
CA LYS A 25 6.16 8.25 7.62
C LYS A 25 6.26 6.72 7.59
N ASN A 26 5.21 6.04 7.11
CA ASN A 26 5.22 4.58 7.02
C ASN A 26 6.27 4.07 6.01
N ILE A 27 6.48 4.80 4.91
CA ILE A 27 7.57 4.51 3.97
C ILE A 27 8.93 4.66 4.63
N GLU A 28 9.19 5.78 5.30
CA GLU A 28 10.46 6.06 5.96
C GLU A 28 10.79 5.00 7.01
N GLU A 29 9.81 4.64 7.85
CA GLU A 29 9.96 3.56 8.83
C GLU A 29 10.31 2.22 8.17
N CYS A 30 9.65 1.86 7.06
CA CYS A 30 9.93 0.61 6.36
C CYS A 30 11.29 0.62 5.63
N VAL A 31 11.72 1.77 5.11
CA VAL A 31 13.06 1.93 4.52
C VAL A 31 14.13 1.71 5.58
N GLU A 32 13.98 2.27 6.77
CA GLU A 32 14.90 2.04 7.89
C GLU A 32 14.85 0.58 8.38
N GLU A 33 13.66 0.01 8.57
CA GLU A 33 13.48 -1.34 9.13
C GLU A 33 14.18 -2.41 8.28
N VAL A 34 14.13 -2.29 6.95
CA VAL A 34 14.71 -3.27 6.02
C VAL A 34 16.07 -2.82 5.45
N ASP A 35 16.65 -1.75 5.99
CA ASP A 35 17.91 -1.15 5.54
C ASP A 35 17.92 -0.90 4.02
N PHE A 36 16.82 -0.37 3.49
CA PHE A 36 16.62 -0.18 2.06
C PHE A 36 17.01 1.24 1.63
N SER A 37 17.18 1.45 0.32
CA SER A 37 17.54 2.78 -0.18
C SER A 37 16.32 3.71 -0.13
N PRO A 38 16.43 4.94 0.41
CA PRO A 38 15.34 5.92 0.33
C PRO A 38 15.07 6.38 -1.12
N GLU A 39 15.95 6.08 -2.07
CA GLU A 39 15.74 6.43 -3.49
C GLU A 39 14.62 5.65 -4.19
N VAL A 40 13.98 4.70 -3.48
CA VAL A 40 12.88 3.87 -3.98
C VAL A 40 11.53 4.58 -3.96
N ILE A 41 11.43 5.69 -3.21
CA ILE A 41 10.21 6.49 -3.12
C ILE A 41 9.84 6.99 -4.51
N GLY A 42 8.65 6.61 -4.97
CA GLY A 42 8.12 7.02 -6.29
C GLY A 42 8.73 6.29 -7.49
N LYS A 43 9.51 5.22 -7.30
CA LYS A 43 10.05 4.40 -8.39
C LYS A 43 9.48 2.98 -8.37
N PRO A 44 9.41 2.30 -9.52
CA PRO A 44 9.14 0.87 -9.56
C PRO A 44 10.17 0.11 -8.71
N LEU A 45 9.70 -0.90 -7.97
CA LEU A 45 10.55 -1.74 -7.14
C LEU A 45 11.08 -2.93 -7.95
N ASP A 46 12.38 -3.20 -7.84
CA ASP A 46 12.97 -4.42 -8.38
C ASP A 46 12.67 -5.59 -7.44
N LEU A 47 11.71 -6.45 -7.83
CA LEU A 47 11.32 -7.62 -7.04
C LEU A 47 12.39 -8.73 -7.04
N SER A 48 13.53 -8.57 -7.70
CA SER A 48 14.68 -9.46 -7.52
C SER A 48 15.53 -9.10 -6.29
N ASP A 49 15.41 -7.87 -5.78
CA ASP A 49 16.10 -7.42 -4.57
C ASP A 49 15.35 -7.92 -3.31
N PRO A 50 15.99 -8.74 -2.44
CA PRO A 50 15.39 -9.20 -1.20
C PRO A 50 14.87 -8.06 -0.30
N LYS A 51 15.57 -6.91 -0.28
CA LYS A 51 15.16 -5.74 0.52
C LYS A 51 13.90 -5.10 -0.04
N ALA A 52 13.73 -5.06 -1.36
CA ALA A 52 12.52 -4.56 -1.99
C ALA A 52 11.30 -5.44 -1.66
N LYS A 53 11.47 -6.77 -1.63
CA LYS A 53 10.43 -7.71 -1.20
C LYS A 53 10.01 -7.47 0.24
N CYS A 54 10.98 -7.35 1.15
CA CYS A 54 10.69 -7.10 2.55
C CYS A 54 10.12 -5.71 2.81
N PHE A 55 10.51 -4.71 2.03
CA PHE A 55 9.90 -3.38 2.06
C PHE A 55 8.40 -3.44 1.75
N ILE A 56 7.98 -4.20 0.73
CA ILE A 56 6.56 -4.40 0.40
C ILE A 56 5.82 -5.08 1.56
N ALA A 57 6.44 -6.09 2.18
CA ALA A 57 5.86 -6.77 3.32
C ALA A 57 5.67 -5.83 4.53
N CYS A 58 6.68 -5.00 4.83
CA CYS A 58 6.58 -4.00 5.90
C CYS A 58 5.42 -3.02 5.64
N ILE A 59 5.30 -2.49 4.42
CA ILE A 59 4.18 -1.63 4.06
C ILE A 59 2.85 -2.38 4.24
N GLY A 60 2.77 -3.65 3.84
CA GLY A 60 1.59 -4.49 4.06
C GLY A 60 1.18 -4.59 5.53
N GLU A 61 2.14 -4.71 6.46
CA GLU A 61 1.86 -4.73 7.90
C GLU A 61 1.37 -3.37 8.41
N LYS A 62 2.01 -2.26 8.00
CA LYS A 62 1.60 -0.90 8.40
C LYS A 62 0.17 -0.55 7.98
N TYR A 63 -0.30 -1.13 6.87
CA TYR A 63 -1.65 -0.91 6.35
C TYR A 63 -2.65 -2.01 6.70
N ASP A 64 -2.32 -2.89 7.65
CA ASP A 64 -3.20 -3.95 8.14
C ASP A 64 -3.62 -4.96 7.06
N VAL A 65 -2.85 -5.03 5.97
CA VAL A 65 -3.01 -6.01 4.87
C VAL A 65 -2.35 -7.32 5.25
N ILE A 66 -1.21 -7.28 5.93
CA ILE A 66 -0.52 -8.46 6.44
C ILE A 66 -0.72 -8.51 7.95
N LYS A 67 -1.33 -9.60 8.42
CA LYS A 67 -1.61 -9.87 9.84
C LYS A 67 -1.28 -11.32 10.14
N ASP A 68 -0.71 -11.57 11.32
CA ASP A 68 -0.34 -12.91 11.76
C ASP A 68 0.51 -13.69 10.73
N GLY A 69 1.35 -12.96 9.97
CA GLY A 69 2.21 -13.52 8.93
C GLY A 69 1.50 -13.92 7.63
N LYS A 70 0.24 -13.52 7.43
CA LYS A 70 -0.59 -13.82 6.26
C LYS A 70 -1.17 -12.55 5.66
N ILE A 71 -1.43 -12.55 4.36
CA ILE A 71 -2.23 -11.51 3.70
C ILE A 71 -3.70 -11.75 4.02
N ASP A 72 -4.36 -10.75 4.60
CA ASP A 72 -5.81 -10.67 4.73
C ASP A 72 -6.41 -10.32 3.36
N GLU A 73 -7.11 -11.28 2.76
CA GLU A 73 -7.62 -11.17 1.38
C GLU A 73 -8.64 -10.04 1.20
N ASP A 74 -9.49 -9.82 2.20
CA ASP A 74 -10.52 -8.78 2.16
C ASP A 74 -9.89 -7.40 2.33
N ALA A 75 -8.99 -7.24 3.29
CA ALA A 75 -8.23 -6.00 3.49
C ALA A 75 -7.37 -5.69 2.28
N TYR A 76 -6.71 -6.69 1.69
CA TYR A 76 -5.91 -6.52 0.48
C TYR A 76 -6.76 -6.02 -0.68
N ALA A 77 -7.90 -6.67 -0.94
CA ALA A 77 -8.82 -6.25 -1.98
C ALA A 77 -9.36 -4.83 -1.76
N GLU A 78 -9.69 -4.47 -0.51
CA GLU A 78 -10.14 -3.12 -0.18
C GLU A 78 -9.06 -2.07 -0.46
N LYS A 79 -7.82 -2.28 0.01
CA LYS A 79 -6.71 -1.33 -0.18
C LYS A 79 -6.33 -1.19 -1.64
N MET A 80 -6.34 -2.27 -2.41
CA MET A 80 -5.97 -2.25 -3.82
C MET A 80 -6.95 -1.43 -4.67
N LYS A 81 -8.23 -1.26 -4.29
CA LYS A 81 -9.21 -0.40 -5.00
C LYS A 81 -8.69 1.02 -5.25
N LYS A 82 -7.82 1.54 -4.39
CA LYS A 82 -7.18 2.86 -4.58
C LYS A 82 -6.12 2.86 -5.70
N PHE A 83 -5.41 1.76 -5.90
CA PHE A 83 -4.30 1.67 -6.86
C PHE A 83 -4.76 1.26 -8.26
N TYR A 84 -5.88 0.52 -8.36
CA TYR A 84 -6.46 0.12 -9.64
C TYR A 84 -7.96 0.50 -9.73
N PRO A 85 -8.28 1.80 -9.88
CA PRO A 85 -9.66 2.29 -9.86
C PRO A 85 -10.51 1.94 -11.10
N HIS A 86 -9.94 1.30 -12.13
CA HIS A 86 -10.62 0.95 -13.38
C HIS A 86 -10.81 -0.56 -13.59
N ALA A 87 -10.54 -1.34 -12.56
CA ALA A 87 -10.64 -2.78 -12.70
C ALA A 87 -12.10 -3.25 -12.73
N ASP A 88 -12.35 -4.30 -13.51
CA ASP A 88 -13.69 -4.81 -13.86
C ASP A 88 -14.36 -5.61 -12.73
N ASP A 89 -15.53 -6.19 -12.98
CA ASP A 89 -16.28 -6.98 -11.98
C ASP A 89 -15.49 -8.22 -11.47
N SER A 90 -14.45 -8.66 -12.19
CA SER A 90 -13.55 -9.75 -11.76
C SER A 90 -12.38 -9.28 -10.89
N TYR A 91 -12.29 -7.97 -10.65
CA TYR A 91 -11.18 -7.34 -9.95
C TYR A 91 -10.97 -7.90 -8.55
N GLU A 92 -12.03 -7.92 -7.74
CA GLU A 92 -11.93 -8.35 -6.35
C GLU A 92 -11.52 -9.82 -6.26
N SER A 93 -12.08 -10.69 -7.10
CA SER A 93 -11.69 -12.10 -7.15
C SER A 93 -10.22 -12.31 -7.52
N LYS A 94 -9.70 -11.54 -8.49
CA LYS A 94 -8.30 -11.65 -8.92
C LYS A 94 -7.32 -11.12 -7.87
N ILE A 95 -7.67 -10.05 -7.15
CA ILE A 95 -6.83 -9.58 -6.04
C ILE A 95 -6.77 -10.62 -4.93
N LYS A 96 -7.91 -11.23 -4.59
CA LYS A 96 -7.97 -12.29 -3.58
C LYS A 96 -7.19 -13.53 -4.01
N GLU A 97 -7.25 -13.89 -5.29
CA GLU A 97 -6.40 -14.93 -5.88
C GLU A 97 -4.91 -14.62 -5.69
N CYS A 98 -4.47 -13.39 -5.98
CA CYS A 98 -3.09 -12.98 -5.74
C CYS A 98 -2.68 -13.01 -4.26
N ALA A 99 -3.58 -12.65 -3.33
CA ALA A 99 -3.32 -12.80 -1.90
C ALA A 99 -3.20 -14.27 -1.49
N SER A 100 -4.09 -15.13 -1.99
CA SER A 100 -4.04 -16.59 -1.81
C SER A 100 -2.74 -17.19 -2.36
N GLU A 101 -2.28 -16.76 -3.54
CA GLU A 101 -1.01 -17.19 -4.13
C GLU A 101 0.18 -16.77 -3.27
N GLY A 102 0.20 -15.51 -2.82
CA GLY A 102 1.21 -15.04 -1.86
C GLY A 102 1.20 -15.87 -0.57
N ASN A 103 0.01 -16.14 -0.02
CA ASN A 103 -0.17 -16.90 1.23
C ASN A 103 0.29 -18.37 1.16
N ALA A 104 0.62 -18.88 -0.02
CA ALA A 104 1.25 -20.18 -0.21
C ALA A 104 2.76 -20.16 0.12
N GLU A 105 3.38 -18.98 0.12
CA GLU A 105 4.77 -18.79 0.54
C GLU A 105 4.87 -18.73 2.07
N SER A 106 5.93 -19.31 2.61
CA SER A 106 6.19 -19.30 4.06
C SER A 106 6.98 -18.07 4.52
N ASP A 107 7.80 -17.51 3.64
CA ASP A 107 8.56 -16.29 3.93
C ASP A 107 7.69 -15.06 3.67
N LYS A 108 7.64 -14.15 4.64
CA LYS A 108 6.78 -12.96 4.58
C LYS A 108 7.13 -12.03 3.42
N CYS A 109 8.42 -11.90 3.12
CA CYS A 109 8.90 -11.03 2.04
C CYS A 109 8.57 -11.64 0.67
N GLU A 110 8.79 -12.95 0.51
CA GLU A 110 8.40 -13.68 -0.71
C GLU A 110 6.89 -13.68 -0.90
N MET A 111 6.10 -13.93 0.15
CA MET A 111 4.64 -13.84 0.13
C MET A 111 4.16 -12.50 -0.44
N ALA A 112 4.69 -11.39 0.09
CA ALA A 112 4.31 -10.06 -0.35
C ALA A 112 4.74 -9.78 -1.81
N ALA A 113 5.91 -10.28 -2.20
CA ALA A 113 6.44 -10.14 -3.56
C ALA A 113 5.64 -10.95 -4.59
N VAL A 114 5.27 -12.19 -4.27
CA VAL A 114 4.42 -13.06 -5.10
C VAL A 114 3.06 -12.41 -5.33
N ALA A 115 2.40 -11.96 -4.26
CA ALA A 115 1.11 -11.28 -4.37
C ALA A 115 1.20 -10.02 -5.24
N LYS A 116 2.23 -9.18 -5.05
CA LYS A 116 2.45 -7.98 -5.87
C LYS A 116 2.68 -8.33 -7.34
N LYS A 117 3.50 -9.36 -7.61
CA LYS A 117 3.79 -9.79 -8.97
C LYS A 117 2.52 -10.28 -9.68
N CYS A 118 1.70 -11.08 -9.01
CA CYS A 118 0.40 -11.51 -9.53
C CYS A 118 -0.50 -10.31 -9.89
N LEU A 119 -0.57 -9.28 -9.05
CA LEU A 119 -1.33 -8.05 -9.38
C LEU A 119 -0.79 -7.37 -10.63
N MET A 120 0.53 -7.27 -10.77
CA MET A 120 1.16 -6.65 -11.94
C MET A 120 0.91 -7.46 -13.22
N GLU A 121 0.86 -8.78 -13.13
CA GLU A 121 0.53 -9.65 -14.27
C GLU A 121 -0.93 -9.48 -14.72
N HIS A 122 -1.86 -9.25 -13.79
CA HIS A 122 -3.27 -9.04 -14.11
C HIS A 122 -3.60 -7.61 -14.55
N PHE A 123 -2.99 -6.60 -13.93
CA PHE A 123 -3.43 -5.20 -14.02
C PHE A 123 -2.34 -4.23 -14.49
N GLY A 124 -1.10 -4.68 -14.63
CA GLY A 124 0.06 -3.85 -14.91
C GLY A 124 0.59 -3.09 -13.69
N GLU A 125 1.52 -2.17 -13.92
CA GLU A 125 2.07 -1.29 -12.89
C GLU A 125 0.96 -0.40 -12.30
N PRO A 126 0.86 -0.26 -10.96
CA PRO A 126 -0.11 0.62 -10.35
C PRO A 126 0.17 2.07 -10.74
N LYS A 127 -0.88 2.89 -10.87
CA LYS A 127 -0.69 4.34 -11.07
C LYS A 127 -0.05 4.94 -9.83
N SER A 128 1.14 5.50 -9.98
CA SER A 128 1.74 6.40 -9.00
C SER A 128 0.89 7.66 -8.91
N TYR A 129 0.48 8.03 -7.69
CA TYR A 129 -0.11 9.34 -7.40
C TYR A 129 0.99 10.39 -7.25
#